data_AF-A0A951QEC0-F1
#
_entry.id   AF-A0A951QEC0-F1
#
_cell.length_a   1.000
_cell.length_b   1.000
_cell.length_c   1.000
_cell.angle_alpha   90.00
_cell.angle_beta   90.00
_cell.angle_gamma   90.00
#
_symmetry.space_group_name_H-M   'P 1'
#
loop_
_entity.id
_entity.type
_entity.pdbx_description
1 polymer ?
#
loop_
_entity_poly.entity_id
_entity_poly.type
_entity_poly.pdbx_seq_one_letter_code
_entity_poly.pdbx_strand_id
1 'polypeptide(L)'
;MSLQELIEQASRLSPVDRLTLVSAIIRSLQTSASDQDWQYLVARPHAWRRQLYIKGRTLLASVVWQDMMTNHMSLEQAAENWDLPISAIEEVIHYCESHQELLKLEADEERHRLENQGVSLELVRR
;
A
#
# COMPACT_ATOMS: atom_id res chain seq x y z
N MET A 1 9.76 -21.81 -15.12
CA MET A 1 8.83 -21.24 -16.12
C MET A 1 9.03 -19.74 -16.11
N SER A 2 9.38 -19.13 -17.24
CA SER A 2 9.63 -17.70 -17.35
C SER A 2 8.32 -16.92 -17.55
N LEU A 3 8.34 -15.61 -17.28
CA LEU A 3 7.20 -14.73 -17.58
C LEU A 3 6.85 -14.73 -19.08
N GLN A 4 7.86 -14.85 -19.94
CA GLN A 4 7.66 -14.93 -21.39
C GLN A 4 6.94 -16.22 -21.79
N GLU A 5 7.32 -17.36 -21.21
CA GLU A 5 6.66 -18.64 -21.44
C GLU A 5 5.19 -18.60 -20.97
N LEU A 6 4.92 -17.94 -19.85
CA LEU A 6 3.55 -17.73 -19.34
C LEU A 6 2.70 -16.87 -20.27
N ILE A 7 3.26 -15.77 -20.78
CA ILE A 7 2.57 -14.88 -21.74
C ILE A 7 2.27 -15.64 -23.03
N GLU A 8 3.22 -16.42 -23.53
CA GLU A 8 3.04 -17.22 -24.74
C GLU A 8 1.94 -18.28 -24.57
N GLN A 9 1.93 -18.99 -23.43
CA GLN A 9 0.87 -19.97 -23.14
C GLN A 9 -0.51 -19.31 -23.01
N ALA A 10 -0.60 -18.17 -22.32
CA ALA A 10 -1.84 -17.41 -22.22
C ALA A 10 -2.33 -16.90 -23.59
N SER A 11 -1.42 -16.59 -24.51
CA SER A 11 -1.75 -16.15 -25.87
C SER A 11 -2.30 -17.27 -26.78
N ARG A 12 -2.21 -18.53 -26.37
CA ARG A 12 -2.77 -19.68 -27.08
C ARG A 12 -4.21 -20.03 -26.64
N LEU A 13 -4.68 -19.42 -25.55
CA LEU A 13 -6.04 -19.63 -25.04
C LEU A 13 -7.10 -18.93 -25.89
N SER A 14 -8.33 -19.44 -25.84
CA SER A 14 -9.49 -18.76 -26.42
C SER A 14 -9.77 -17.43 -25.68
N PRO A 15 -10.47 -16.46 -26.28
CA PRO A 15 -10.81 -15.20 -25.60
C PRO A 15 -11.56 -15.40 -24.27
N VAL A 16 -12.43 -16.42 -24.18
CA VAL A 16 -13.19 -16.75 -22.97
C VAL A 16 -12.28 -17.33 -21.89
N ASP A 17 -11.37 -18.22 -22.25
CA ASP A 17 -10.42 -18.80 -21.31
C ASP A 17 -9.40 -17.77 -20.81
N ARG A 18 -8.98 -16.82 -21.67
CA ARG A 18 -8.15 -15.68 -21.26
C ARG A 18 -8.87 -14.80 -20.25
N LEU A 19 -10.14 -14.47 -20.49
CA LEU A 19 -10.93 -13.67 -19.56
C LEU A 19 -11.10 -14.39 -18.22
N THR A 20 -11.29 -15.71 -18.26
CA THR A 20 -11.41 -16.56 -17.07
C THR A 20 -10.10 -16.60 -16.29
N LEU A 21 -8.97 -16.77 -16.97
CA LEU A 21 -7.63 -16.75 -16.38
C LEU A 21 -7.32 -15.40 -15.73
N VAL A 22 -7.57 -14.29 -16.44
CA VAL A 22 -7.39 -12.93 -15.89
C VAL A 22 -8.25 -12.72 -14.65
N SER A 23 -9.52 -13.14 -14.69
CA SER A 23 -10.43 -13.03 -13.56
C SER A 23 -9.97 -13.87 -12.35
N ALA A 24 -9.46 -15.08 -12.60
CA ALA A 24 -8.92 -15.95 -11.55
C ALA A 24 -7.63 -15.39 -10.94
N ILE A 25 -6.74 -14.81 -11.75
CA ILE A 25 -5.53 -14.12 -11.29
C ILE A 25 -5.91 -12.91 -10.44
N ILE A 26 -6.82 -12.05 -10.92
CA ILE A 26 -7.31 -10.90 -10.17
C ILE A 26 -7.88 -11.34 -8.82
N ARG A 27 -8.72 -12.39 -8.79
CA ARG A 27 -9.29 -12.92 -7.55
C ARG A 27 -8.22 -13.45 -6.61
N SER A 28 -7.28 -14.24 -7.12
CA SER A 28 -6.16 -14.79 -6.33
C SER A 28 -5.32 -13.68 -5.68
N LEU A 29 -5.08 -12.60 -6.42
CA LEU A 29 -4.37 -11.41 -5.93
C LEU A 29 -5.22 -10.55 -4.98
N GLN A 30 -6.55 -10.66 -5.04
CA GLN A 30 -7.47 -9.99 -4.10
C GLN A 30 -7.57 -10.74 -2.77
N THR A 31 -7.45 -12.08 -2.75
CA THR A 31 -7.58 -12.91 -1.55
C THR A 31 -6.53 -12.59 -0.47
N SER A 32 -5.39 -12.02 -0.83
CA SER A 32 -4.34 -11.64 0.13
C SER A 32 -4.53 -10.26 0.77
N ALA A 33 -5.50 -9.46 0.32
CA ALA A 33 -5.51 -8.01 0.57
C ALA A 33 -6.69 -7.47 1.39
N SER A 34 -7.64 -8.28 1.88
CA SER A 34 -8.88 -7.69 2.40
C SER A 34 -9.57 -8.28 3.63
N ASP A 35 -9.06 -9.31 4.31
CA ASP A 35 -9.75 -9.88 5.48
C ASP A 35 -8.95 -9.83 6.80
N GLN A 36 -8.06 -8.86 6.95
CA GLN A 36 -7.68 -8.44 8.30
C GLN A 36 -8.70 -7.39 8.76
N ASP A 37 -9.51 -7.77 9.75
CA ASP A 37 -10.42 -6.89 10.50
C ASP A 37 -9.58 -5.87 11.28
N TRP A 38 -9.05 -4.86 10.58
CA TRP A 38 -8.26 -3.82 11.20
C TRP A 38 -9.14 -3.00 12.14
N GLN A 39 -8.73 -2.85 13.38
CA GLN A 39 -9.50 -2.17 14.41
C GLN A 39 -9.41 -0.65 14.27
N TYR A 40 -8.24 -0.12 13.93
CA TYR A 40 -7.95 1.31 13.78
C TYR A 40 -7.66 1.74 12.35
N LEU A 41 -7.46 0.82 11.42
CA LEU A 41 -7.23 1.12 10.00
C LEU A 41 -8.47 0.89 9.14
N VAL A 42 -8.63 1.69 8.08
CA VAL A 42 -9.76 1.59 7.16
C VAL A 42 -9.38 1.98 5.73
N ALA A 43 -9.87 1.20 4.77
CA ALA A 43 -9.78 1.56 3.37
C ALA A 43 -10.75 2.70 3.04
N ARG A 44 -10.31 3.65 2.22
CA ARG A 44 -11.17 4.74 1.72
C ARG A 44 -11.15 4.77 0.21
N PRO A 45 -12.29 5.10 -0.45
CA PRO A 45 -12.29 5.33 -1.88
C PRO A 45 -11.31 6.45 -2.24
N HIS A 46 -10.33 6.14 -3.08
CA HIS A 46 -9.40 7.10 -3.62
C HIS A 46 -9.06 6.70 -5.07
N ALA A 47 -8.77 7.68 -5.92
CA ALA A 47 -8.69 7.46 -7.37
C ALA A 47 -7.56 6.50 -7.82
N TRP A 48 -6.58 6.24 -6.94
CA TRP A 48 -5.42 5.40 -7.26
C TRP A 48 -4.77 4.81 -6.00
N ARG A 49 -4.68 5.59 -4.92
CA ARG A 49 -4.18 5.14 -3.61
C ARG A 49 -5.07 4.08 -2.97
N ARG A 50 -4.46 3.04 -2.42
CA ARG A 50 -5.08 1.89 -1.73
C ARG A 50 -4.62 1.76 -0.28
N GLN A 51 -3.62 2.53 0.16
CA GLN A 51 -3.20 2.58 1.55
C GLN A 51 -4.36 2.79 2.54
N LEU A 52 -4.23 2.17 3.72
CA LEU A 52 -5.20 2.33 4.79
C LEU A 52 -4.98 3.63 5.56
N TYR A 53 -6.10 4.21 5.99
CA TYR A 53 -6.16 5.40 6.81
C TYR A 53 -6.47 5.04 8.25
N ILE A 54 -6.06 5.88 9.20
CA ILE A 54 -6.55 5.82 10.56
C ILE A 54 -8.05 6.15 10.56
N LYS A 55 -8.86 5.30 11.19
CA LYS A 55 -10.31 5.50 11.34
C LYS A 55 -10.60 6.85 11.99
N GLY A 56 -11.56 7.58 11.43
CA GLY A 56 -11.92 8.92 11.90
C GLY A 56 -10.92 10.03 11.55
N ARG A 57 -9.79 9.74 10.88
CA ARG A 57 -8.78 10.74 10.50
C ARG A 57 -8.47 10.70 9.01
N THR A 58 -7.93 11.80 8.47
CA THR A 58 -7.39 11.88 7.09
C THR A 58 -5.91 11.49 7.04
N LEU A 59 -5.46 10.70 8.01
CA LEU A 59 -4.07 10.32 8.24
C LEU A 59 -3.82 8.91 7.70
N LEU A 60 -2.79 8.75 6.86
CA LEU A 60 -2.36 7.46 6.35
C LEU A 60 -1.52 6.72 7.40
N ALA A 61 -1.64 5.38 7.45
CA ALA A 61 -0.80 4.56 8.31
C ALA A 61 0.70 4.73 8.01
N SER A 62 1.05 4.81 6.72
CA SER A 62 2.44 4.97 6.26
C SER A 62 3.10 6.26 6.76
N VAL A 63 2.33 7.35 6.87
CA VAL A 63 2.85 8.66 7.34
C VAL A 63 3.26 8.54 8.80
N VAL A 64 2.43 7.91 9.64
CA VAL A 64 2.76 7.65 11.05
C VAL A 64 4.01 6.78 11.14
N TRP A 65 4.05 5.67 10.40
CA TRP A 65 5.19 4.76 10.43
C TRP A 65 6.50 5.40 9.93
N GLN A 66 6.47 6.16 8.84
CA GLN A 66 7.63 6.87 8.33
C GLN A 66 8.15 7.93 9.30
N ASP A 67 7.25 8.68 9.93
CA ASP A 67 7.61 9.66 10.95
C ASP A 67 8.27 9.00 12.16
N MET A 68 7.72 7.86 12.62
CA MET A 68 8.34 7.06 13.68
C MET A 68 9.75 6.61 13.31
N MET A 69 9.95 6.08 12.09
CA MET A 69 11.26 5.61 11.65
C MET A 69 12.26 6.76 11.47
N THR A 70 11.81 7.89 10.95
CA THR A 70 12.65 9.08 10.71
C THR A 70 13.12 9.73 12.01
N ASN A 71 12.25 9.76 13.01
CA ASN A 71 12.52 10.39 14.30
C ASN A 71 12.94 9.39 15.39
N HIS A 72 13.06 8.11 15.06
CA HIS A 72 13.40 7.03 15.99
C HIS A 72 12.48 6.97 17.24
N MET A 73 11.18 7.20 17.03
CA MET A 73 10.20 7.23 18.12
C MET A 73 9.92 5.83 18.67
N SER A 74 9.77 5.71 20.00
CA SER A 74 9.14 4.54 20.62
C SER A 74 7.63 4.49 20.36
N LEU A 75 6.99 3.36 20.72
CA LEU A 75 5.54 3.22 20.62
C LEU A 75 4.79 4.30 21.42
N GLU A 76 5.26 4.58 22.64
CA GLU A 76 4.67 5.57 23.54
C GLU A 76 4.84 6.98 23.01
N GLN A 77 6.04 7.31 22.51
CA GLN A 77 6.31 8.62 21.91
C GLN A 77 5.46 8.86 20.67
N ALA A 78 5.31 7.84 19.82
CA ALA A 78 4.47 7.93 18.64
C ALA A 78 2.98 8.07 18.99
N ALA A 79 2.52 7.30 19.99
CA ALA A 79 1.16 7.39 20.52
C ALA A 79 0.85 8.79 21.04
N GLU A 80 1.77 9.39 21.79
CA GLU A 80 1.64 10.77 22.29
C GLU A 80 1.70 11.79 21.14
N ASN A 81 2.70 11.70 20.27
CA ASN A 81 2.91 12.65 19.16
C ASN A 81 1.73 12.70 18.19
N TRP A 82 1.17 11.53 17.85
CA TRP A 82 0.07 11.40 16.90
C TRP A 82 -1.30 11.43 17.58
N ASP A 83 -1.37 11.51 18.91
CA ASP A 83 -2.61 11.39 19.69
C ASP A 83 -3.39 10.12 19.31
N LEU A 84 -2.73 8.97 19.39
CA LEU A 84 -3.28 7.65 19.04
C LEU A 84 -3.06 6.67 20.20
N PRO A 85 -3.96 5.70 20.42
CA PRO A 85 -3.70 4.65 21.39
C PRO A 85 -2.52 3.78 20.92
N ILE A 86 -1.74 3.24 21.85
CA ILE A 86 -0.58 2.37 21.55
C ILE A 86 -0.97 1.22 20.61
N SER A 87 -2.13 0.60 20.83
CA SER A 87 -2.63 -0.47 19.96
C SER A 87 -2.86 -0.04 18.50
N ALA A 88 -3.19 1.23 18.25
CA ALA A 88 -3.27 1.74 16.88
C ALA A 88 -1.89 1.90 16.26
N ILE A 89 -0.88 2.29 17.04
CA ILE A 89 0.52 2.38 16.58
C ILE A 89 1.05 0.99 16.25
N GLU A 90 0.80 -0.01 17.09
CA GLU A 90 1.17 -1.41 16.82
C GLU A 90 0.52 -1.92 15.52
N GLU A 91 -0.77 -1.63 15.34
CA GLU A 91 -1.49 -2.01 14.12
C GLU A 91 -0.94 -1.30 12.87
N VAL A 92 -0.57 -0.02 12.99
CA VAL A 92 0.11 0.75 11.93
C VAL A 92 1.42 0.09 11.54
N ILE A 93 2.26 -0.29 12.51
CA ILE A 93 3.55 -0.95 12.26
C ILE A 93 3.31 -2.27 11.53
N HIS A 94 2.44 -3.12 12.08
CA HIS A 94 2.11 -4.42 11.51
C HIS A 94 1.59 -4.29 10.07
N TYR A 95 0.70 -3.32 9.81
CA TYR A 95 0.22 -3.02 8.46
C TYR A 95 1.36 -2.60 7.52
N CYS A 96 2.20 -1.65 7.93
CA CYS A 96 3.26 -1.13 7.07
C CYS A 96 4.34 -2.17 6.77
N GLU A 97 4.70 -3.01 7.74
CA GLU A 97 5.65 -4.11 7.56
C GLU A 97 5.11 -5.19 6.63
N SER A 98 3.82 -5.54 6.72
CA SER A 98 3.20 -6.53 5.85
C SER A 98 2.86 -6.01 4.44
N HIS A 99 2.85 -4.70 4.23
CA HIS A 99 2.43 -4.07 2.96
C HIS A 99 3.52 -3.21 2.30
N GLN A 100 4.81 -3.46 2.58
CA GLN A 100 5.92 -2.67 2.04
C GLN A 100 5.93 -2.55 0.51
N GLU A 101 5.56 -3.62 -0.22
CA GLU A 101 5.47 -3.58 -1.68
C GLU A 101 4.41 -2.60 -2.18
N LEU A 102 3.24 -2.56 -1.52
CA LEU A 102 2.18 -1.60 -1.83
C LEU A 102 2.66 -0.17 -1.57
N LEU A 103 3.29 0.06 -0.42
CA LEU A 103 3.81 1.39 -0.05
C LEU A 103 4.83 1.90 -1.07
N LYS A 104 5.72 1.02 -1.54
CA LYS A 104 6.71 1.34 -2.57
C LYS A 104 6.05 1.69 -3.90
N LEU A 105 5.12 0.86 -4.36
CA LEU A 105 4.42 1.07 -5.63
C LEU A 105 3.65 2.40 -5.62
N GLU A 106 2.99 2.72 -4.51
CA GLU A 106 2.28 3.99 -4.38
C GLU A 106 3.21 5.21 -4.26
N ALA A 107 4.38 5.05 -3.65
CA ALA A 107 5.39 6.12 -3.61
C ALA A 107 5.96 6.42 -5.00
N ASP A 108 6.17 5.40 -5.83
CA ASP A 108 6.60 5.56 -7.22
C ASP A 108 5.48 6.18 -8.08
N GLU A 109 4.22 5.77 -7.90
CA GLU A 109 3.06 6.39 -8.57
C GLU A 109 2.88 7.86 -8.17
N GLU A 110 3.03 8.20 -6.88
CA GLU A 110 3.01 9.59 -6.40
C GLU A 110 4.11 10.42 -7.07
N ARG A 111 5.35 9.88 -7.14
CA ARG A 111 6.47 10.52 -7.82
C ARG A 111 6.13 10.82 -9.28
N HIS A 112 5.64 9.83 -10.02
CA HIS A 112 5.26 10.01 -11.42
C HIS A 112 4.14 11.05 -11.60
N ARG A 113 3.16 11.09 -10.70
CA ARG A 113 2.10 12.11 -10.74
C ARG A 113 2.63 13.51 -10.49
N LEU A 114 3.54 13.68 -9.53
CA LEU A 114 4.18 14.95 -9.21
C LEU A 114 5.06 15.44 -10.37
N GLU A 115 5.86 14.55 -10.97
CA GLU A 115 6.66 14.84 -12.15
C GLU A 115 5.79 15.31 -13.33
N ASN A 116 4.67 14.62 -13.59
CA ASN A 116 3.72 15.01 -14.63
C ASN A 116 3.02 16.36 -14.37
N GLN A 117 2.94 16.77 -13.09
CA GLN A 117 2.44 18.09 -12.69
C GLN A 117 3.54 19.18 -12.72
N GLY A 118 4.76 18.84 -13.14
CA GLY A 118 5.89 19.76 -13.21
C GLY A 118 6.58 20.00 -11.86
N VAL A 119 6.29 19.19 -10.84
CA VAL A 119 6.98 19.26 -9.55
C VAL A 119 8.28 18.47 -9.65
N SER A 120 9.41 19.18 -9.67
CA SER A 120 10.73 18.56 -9.60
C SER A 120 11.01 18.17 -8.15
N LEU A 121 10.93 16.87 -7.84
CA LEU A 121 11.37 16.36 -6.54
C LEU A 121 12.90 16.37 -6.52
N GLU A 122 13.49 17.42 -5.96
CA GLU A 122 14.92 17.44 -5.67
C GLU A 122 15.24 16.24 -4.78
N LEU A 123 16.12 15.39 -5.26
CA LEU A 123 16.57 14.18 -4.58
C LEU A 123 17.37 14.64 -3.34
N VAL A 124 16.69 14.84 -2.21
CA VAL A 124 17.37 14.97 -0.92
C VAL A 124 17.92 13.58 -0.59
N ARG A 125 19.10 13.28 -1.13
CA ARG A 125 19.93 12.17 -0.66
C ARG A 125 20.29 12.50 0.79
N ARG A 126 19.56 11.93 1.74
CA ARG A 126 20.03 11.77 3.11
C ARG A 126 20.90 10.53 3.20
#